data_AF-E7C4K6-F1
#
_entry.id   AF-E7C4K6-F1
#
_cell.length_a   1.000
_cell.length_b   1.000
_cell.length_c   1.000
_cell.angle_alpha   90.00
_cell.angle_beta   90.00
_cell.angle_gamma   90.00
#
_symmetry.space_group_name_H-M   'P 1'
#
loop_
_entity.id
_entity.type
_entity.pdbx_description
1 polymer ?
#
loop_
_entity_poly.entity_id
_entity_poly.type
_entity_poly.pdbx_seq_one_letter_code
_entity_poly.pdbx_strand_id
1 'polypeptide(L)'
;MIRQIVEVDTIVVGSETESLILEANLIKEHKPRFNIQLRDDKRYPYIKVTIQEAFPRVFVTRRLEDDGSQYFGPYTSVGLMRDALEVVKRLYTVRSCRYDLPKESPERPCLDYHIGPLLGSLCRLSGSKFLRKL
;
A
#
# COMPACT_ATOMS: atom_id res chain seq x y z
N MET A 1 22.24 -19.48 25.81
CA MET A 1 21.07 -19.54 24.90
C MET A 1 20.24 -20.78 25.16
N ILE A 2 20.67 -22.00 24.81
CA ILE A 2 19.84 -23.21 24.97
C ILE A 2 19.46 -23.50 26.44
N ARG A 3 20.37 -23.25 27.38
CA ARG A 3 20.12 -23.39 28.84
C ARG A 3 19.08 -22.41 29.41
N GLN A 4 18.62 -21.42 28.63
CA GLN A 4 17.64 -20.42 29.05
C GLN A 4 16.22 -20.72 28.52
N ILE A 5 16.05 -21.81 27.76
CA ILE A 5 14.77 -22.23 27.21
C ILE A 5 14.02 -22.99 28.30
N VAL A 6 12.79 -22.56 28.61
CA VAL A 6 11.91 -23.20 29.60
C VAL A 6 10.86 -24.06 28.91
N GLU A 7 10.32 -23.58 27.79
CA GLU A 7 9.20 -24.20 27.07
C GLU A 7 9.28 -23.84 25.58
N VAL A 8 8.63 -24.65 24.73
CA VAL A 8 8.53 -24.43 23.28
C VAL A 8 7.07 -24.62 22.87
N ASP A 9 6.47 -23.54 22.37
CA ASP A 9 5.12 -23.53 21.84
C ASP A 9 5.11 -23.45 20.32
N THR A 10 4.01 -23.90 19.71
CA THR A 10 3.80 -23.80 18.26
C THR A 10 2.41 -23.25 17.95
N ILE A 11 2.32 -22.45 16.90
CA ILE A 11 1.07 -21.88 16.41
C ILE A 11 0.86 -22.39 14.98
N VAL A 12 -0.27 -23.05 14.74
CA VAL A 12 -0.62 -23.59 13.42
C VAL A 12 -1.22 -22.46 12.58
N VAL A 13 -0.68 -22.26 11.38
CA VAL A 13 -1.13 -21.26 10.40
C VAL A 13 -1.42 -21.94 9.05
N GLY A 14 -2.26 -21.33 8.23
CA GLY A 14 -2.73 -21.93 6.97
C GLY A 14 -1.74 -21.81 5.82
N SER A 15 -0.76 -20.90 5.92
CA SER A 15 0.27 -20.73 4.89
C SER A 15 1.61 -20.24 5.47
N GLU A 16 2.69 -20.44 4.70
CA GLU A 16 4.01 -19.88 5.01
C GLU A 16 3.97 -18.34 5.12
N THR A 17 3.17 -17.70 4.26
CA THR A 17 3.00 -16.24 4.26
C THR A 17 2.40 -15.74 5.57
N GLU A 18 1.37 -16.42 6.06
CA GLU A 18 0.77 -16.12 7.38
C GLU A 18 1.76 -16.36 8.52
N SER A 19 2.58 -17.42 8.44
CA SER A 19 3.62 -17.70 9.43
C SER A 19 4.60 -16.54 9.59
N LEU A 20 5.11 -16.04 8.46
CA LEU A 20 6.05 -14.91 8.45
C LEU A 20 5.42 -13.63 9.00
N ILE A 21 4.14 -13.38 8.68
CA ILE A 21 3.40 -12.23 9.20
C ILE A 21 3.23 -12.34 10.71
N LEU A 22 2.81 -13.52 11.19
CA LEU A 22 2.61 -13.79 12.62
C LEU A 22 3.92 -13.63 13.39
N GLU A 23 5.01 -14.21 12.89
CA GLU A 23 6.34 -14.10 13.48
C GLU A 23 6.76 -12.63 13.62
N ALA A 24 6.63 -11.85 12.55
CA ALA A 24 6.99 -10.43 12.58
C ALA A 24 6.13 -9.61 13.56
N ASN A 25 4.87 -9.99 13.77
CA ASN A 25 4.00 -9.35 14.76
C ASN A 25 4.44 -9.69 16.19
N LEU A 26 4.72 -10.96 16.48
CA LEU A 26 5.19 -11.41 17.79
C LEU A 26 6.55 -10.81 18.16
N ILE A 27 7.48 -10.70 17.20
CA ILE A 27 8.78 -10.07 17.43
C ILE A 27 8.62 -8.59 17.81
N LYS A 28 7.67 -7.87 17.19
CA LYS A 28 7.42 -6.45 17.47
C LYS A 28 6.73 -6.24 18.82
N GLU A 29 5.82 -7.12 19.18
CA GLU A 29 5.11 -7.10 20.45
C GLU A 29 6.04 -7.41 21.63
N HIS A 30 6.78 -8.53 21.55
CA HIS A 30 7.59 -9.02 22.67
C HIS A 30 9.04 -8.51 22.68
N LYS A 31 9.54 -7.97 21.56
CA LYS A 31 10.92 -7.47 21.40
C LYS A 31 11.98 -8.39 22.05
N PRO A 32 11.97 -9.69 21.72
CA PRO A 32 12.82 -10.68 22.39
C PRO A 32 14.30 -10.32 22.27
N ARG A 33 15.05 -10.56 23.36
CA ARG A 33 16.46 -10.12 23.50
C ARG A 33 17.39 -10.65 22.40
N PHE A 34 17.11 -11.86 21.89
CA PHE A 34 17.97 -12.56 20.95
C PHE A 34 17.63 -12.32 19.48
N ASN A 35 16.47 -11.77 19.15
CA ASN A 35 16.11 -11.54 17.76
C ASN A 35 16.80 -10.29 17.26
N ILE A 36 17.49 -10.35 16.12
CA ILE A 36 18.20 -9.20 15.54
C ILE A 36 17.38 -8.58 14.40
N GLN A 37 16.75 -9.44 13.60
CA GLN A 37 15.92 -9.03 12.48
C GLN A 37 14.51 -8.63 12.96
N LEU A 38 13.78 -7.89 12.13
CA LEU A 38 12.37 -7.53 12.35
C LEU A 38 12.04 -6.79 13.67
N ARG A 39 13.06 -6.36 14.43
CA ARG A 39 12.92 -5.44 15.57
C ARG A 39 12.62 -4.01 15.14
N ASP A 40 13.10 -3.62 13.96
CA ASP A 40 12.86 -2.30 13.37
C ASP A 40 11.35 -2.08 13.15
N ASP A 41 10.94 -0.81 13.05
CA ASP A 41 9.55 -0.41 12.74
C ASP A 41 9.11 -0.73 11.30
N LYS A 42 9.84 -1.59 10.59
CA LYS A 42 9.52 -2.03 9.24
C LYS A 42 8.32 -2.98 9.29
N ARG A 43 7.16 -2.46 8.93
CA ARG A 43 5.94 -3.25 8.71
C ARG A 43 5.89 -3.79 7.28
N TYR A 44 5.22 -4.92 7.10
CA TYR A 44 4.90 -5.41 5.78
C TYR A 44 4.09 -4.35 5.01
N PRO A 45 4.36 -4.16 3.71
CA PRO A 45 3.61 -3.21 2.91
C PRO A 45 2.16 -3.66 2.70
N TYR A 46 1.31 -2.65 2.56
CA TYR A 46 -0.09 -2.72 2.20
C TYR A 46 -0.30 -1.88 0.95
N ILE A 47 -1.33 -2.21 0.19
CA ILE A 47 -1.86 -1.38 -0.88
C ILE A 47 -3.02 -0.58 -0.27
N LYS A 48 -2.90 0.75 -0.26
CA LYS A 48 -3.95 1.67 0.18
C LYS A 48 -4.71 2.19 -1.03
N VAL A 49 -6.04 2.16 -0.94
CA VAL A 49 -6.98 2.66 -1.92
C VAL A 49 -7.84 3.74 -1.26
N THR A 50 -7.70 4.99 -1.70
CA THR A 50 -8.52 6.10 -1.19
C THR A 50 -9.90 6.06 -1.85
N ILE A 51 -10.96 5.94 -1.06
CA ILE A 51 -12.35 5.85 -1.57
C ILE A 51 -13.14 7.12 -1.27
N GLN A 52 -12.71 7.87 -0.26
CA GLN A 52 -13.37 9.12 0.14
C GLN A 52 -13.09 10.30 -0.79
N GLU A 53 -12.13 10.15 -1.70
CA GLU A 53 -11.75 11.19 -2.64
C GLU A 53 -12.56 11.09 -3.92
N ALA A 54 -12.83 12.24 -4.55
CA ALA A 54 -13.53 12.30 -5.83
C ALA A 54 -12.81 11.49 -6.93
N PHE A 55 -11.49 11.33 -6.80
CA PHE A 55 -10.67 10.55 -7.70
C PHE A 55 -9.78 9.58 -6.90
N PRO A 56 -10.16 8.28 -6.82
CA PRO A 56 -9.44 7.29 -6.05
C PRO A 56 -7.96 7.16 -6.44
N ARG A 57 -7.12 6.96 -5.43
CA ARG A 57 -5.68 6.76 -5.56
C ARG A 57 -5.30 5.39 -5.05
N VAL A 58 -4.31 4.77 -5.72
CA VAL A 58 -3.76 3.49 -5.28
C VAL A 58 -2.26 3.56 -5.15
N PHE A 59 -1.78 3.35 -3.94
CA PHE A 59 -0.36 3.42 -3.62
C PHE A 59 0.03 2.46 -2.49
N VAL A 60 1.32 2.19 -2.39
CA VAL A 60 1.88 1.31 -1.37
C VAL A 60 2.15 2.11 -0.10
N THR A 61 1.69 1.62 1.04
CA THR A 61 1.98 2.18 2.36
C THR A 61 2.42 1.08 3.32
N ARG A 62 3.15 1.44 4.38
CA ARG A 62 3.44 0.53 5.51
C ARG A 62 2.68 0.94 6.77
N ARG A 63 1.92 2.03 6.69
CA ARG A 63 1.14 2.59 7.79
C ARG A 63 -0.35 2.37 7.49
N LEU A 64 -1.03 1.79 8.46
CA LEU A 64 -2.48 1.73 8.50
C LEU A 64 -2.94 3.01 9.21
N GLU A 65 -3.85 3.74 8.58
CA GLU A 65 -4.45 4.97 9.10
C GLU A 65 -5.96 4.76 9.07
N ASP A 66 -6.68 5.32 10.04
CA ASP A 66 -8.15 5.24 10.10
C ASP A 66 -8.76 6.43 9.36
N ASP A 67 -8.43 6.53 8.07
CA ASP A 67 -8.91 7.58 7.17
C ASP A 67 -10.08 7.10 6.30
N GLY A 68 -10.66 5.94 6.64
CA GLY A 68 -11.69 5.25 5.87
C GLY A 68 -11.27 4.88 4.44
N SER A 69 -9.97 4.82 4.16
CA SER A 69 -9.44 4.17 2.96
C SER A 69 -9.49 2.65 3.10
N GLN A 70 -9.50 1.95 1.98
CA GLN A 70 -9.37 0.50 1.97
C GLN A 70 -7.89 0.09 1.92
N TYR A 71 -7.54 -0.90 2.74
CA TYR A 71 -6.19 -1.45 2.83
C TYR A 71 -6.21 -2.92 2.42
N PHE A 72 -5.34 -3.29 1.49
CA PHE A 72 -5.15 -4.66 1.01
C PHE A 72 -3.74 -5.14 1.37
N GLY A 73 -3.62 -6.38 1.83
CA GLY A 73 -2.37 -6.92 2.39
C GLY A 73 -2.48 -7.11 3.90
N PRO A 74 -1.43 -7.59 4.59
CA PRO A 74 0.00 -7.38 4.32
C PRO A 74 0.62 -8.29 3.26
N TYR A 75 1.57 -7.77 2.48
CA TYR A 75 2.30 -8.54 1.47
C TYR A 75 3.73 -8.85 1.92
N THR A 76 4.13 -10.13 1.90
CA THR A 76 5.50 -10.56 2.22
C THR A 76 6.49 -10.25 1.10
N SER A 77 6.08 -10.40 -0.16
CA SER A 77 6.90 -10.09 -1.34
C SER A 77 6.56 -8.72 -1.90
N VAL A 78 7.50 -7.78 -1.79
CA VAL A 78 7.37 -6.41 -2.35
C VAL A 78 7.39 -6.41 -3.88
N GLY A 79 8.16 -7.32 -4.49
CA GLY A 79 8.31 -7.42 -5.95
C GLY A 79 7.00 -7.81 -6.61
N LEU A 80 6.47 -8.98 -6.22
CA LEU A 80 5.20 -9.50 -6.76
C LEU A 80 4.03 -8.53 -6.55
N MET A 81 3.99 -7.87 -5.39
CA MET A 81 2.98 -6.85 -5.10
C MET A 81 3.09 -5.66 -6.08
N ARG A 82 4.31 -5.21 -6.40
CA ARG A 82 4.52 -4.11 -7.36
C ARG A 82 4.17 -4.52 -8.78
N ASP A 83 4.55 -5.73 -9.18
CA ASP A 83 4.24 -6.25 -10.53
C ASP A 83 2.72 -6.38 -10.73
N ALA A 84 2.02 -6.95 -9.74
CA ALA A 84 0.56 -7.02 -9.75
C ALA A 84 -0.08 -5.64 -9.81
N LEU A 85 0.43 -4.69 -8.99
CA LEU A 85 -0.07 -3.31 -9.01
C LEU A 85 0.19 -2.62 -10.34
N GLU A 86 1.30 -2.91 -11.01
CA GLU A 86 1.60 -2.38 -12.34
C GLU A 86 0.62 -2.89 -13.40
N VAL A 87 0.30 -4.19 -13.38
CA VAL A 87 -0.72 -4.76 -14.27
C VAL A 87 -2.08 -4.09 -14.03
N VAL A 88 -2.49 -3.93 -12.77
CA VAL A 88 -3.75 -3.24 -12.42
C VAL A 88 -3.75 -1.80 -12.92
N LYS A 89 -2.64 -1.06 -12.78
CA LYS A 89 -2.51 0.32 -13.28
C LYS A 89 -2.51 0.44 -14.81
N ARG A 90 -2.13 -0.62 -15.52
CA ARG A 90 -2.21 -0.68 -16.99
C ARG A 90 -3.63 -0.98 -17.47
N LEU A 91 -4.37 -1.83 -16.75
CA LEU A 91 -5.74 -2.20 -17.09
C LEU A 91 -6.76 -1.13 -16.67
N TYR A 92 -6.55 -0.52 -15.51
CA TYR A 92 -7.43 0.49 -14.93
C TYR A 92 -6.68 1.81 -14.80
N THR A 93 -7.31 2.91 -15.19
CA THR A 93 -6.73 4.25 -15.07
C THR A 93 -6.79 4.74 -13.62
N VAL A 94 -5.82 4.28 -12.84
CA VAL A 94 -5.73 4.57 -11.41
C VAL A 94 -4.64 5.61 -11.15
N ARG A 95 -4.94 6.61 -10.31
CA ARG A 95 -3.99 7.69 -10.01
C ARG A 95 -2.96 7.27 -8.97
N SER A 96 -1.72 7.70 -9.20
CA SER A 96 -0.60 7.68 -8.22
C SER A 96 -0.29 9.04 -7.62
N CYS A 97 -0.89 10.12 -8.13
CA CYS A 97 -0.53 11.49 -7.79
C CYS A 97 -0.92 11.85 -6.34
N ARG A 98 -0.11 12.66 -5.66
CA ARG A 98 -0.38 13.08 -4.27
C ARG A 98 -1.44 14.18 -4.12
N TYR A 99 -1.80 14.86 -5.20
CA TYR A 99 -2.74 15.99 -5.17
C TYR A 99 -4.20 15.55 -4.96
N ASP A 100 -4.90 16.24 -4.05
CA ASP A 100 -6.34 16.09 -3.82
C ASP A 100 -7.11 16.87 -4.89
N LEU A 101 -7.42 16.21 -6.01
CA LEU A 101 -8.19 16.80 -7.10
C LEU A 101 -9.69 16.73 -6.79
N PRO A 102 -10.48 17.78 -7.10
CA PRO A 102 -10.10 18.97 -7.87
C PRO A 102 -9.61 20.17 -7.03
N LYS A 103 -9.56 20.05 -5.70
CA LYS A 103 -9.24 21.17 -4.79
C LYS A 103 -7.82 21.70 -4.98
N GLU A 104 -6.87 20.79 -5.19
CA GLU A 104 -5.45 21.08 -5.38
C GLU A 104 -5.04 20.69 -6.81
N SER A 105 -5.28 21.59 -7.77
CA SER A 105 -4.81 21.39 -9.14
C SER A 105 -3.43 22.03 -9.33
N PRO A 106 -2.37 21.25 -9.60
CA PRO A 106 -1.06 21.84 -9.91
C PRO A 106 -1.11 22.60 -11.24
N GLU A 107 -0.43 23.75 -11.32
CA GLU A 107 -0.31 24.53 -12.57
C GLU A 107 0.37 23.74 -13.69
N ARG A 108 1.27 22.81 -13.32
CA ARG A 108 1.99 21.94 -14.26
C ARG A 108 1.41 20.52 -14.22
N PRO A 109 1.16 19.91 -15.38
CA PRO A 109 0.75 18.51 -15.43
C PRO A 109 1.82 17.59 -14.81
N CYS A 110 1.36 16.52 -14.15
CA CYS A 110 2.26 15.56 -13.51
C CYS A 110 3.00 14.66 -14.51
N LEU A 111 4.06 13.97 -14.08
CA LEU A 111 4.83 13.07 -14.94
C LEU A 111 3.94 11.99 -15.60
N ASP A 112 2.96 11.46 -14.86
CA ASP A 112 2.00 10.46 -15.36
C ASP A 112 1.19 10.98 -16.56
N TYR A 113 0.95 12.30 -16.64
CA TYR A 113 0.30 12.94 -17.78
C TYR A 113 1.19 12.95 -19.03
N HIS A 114 2.51 13.10 -18.86
CA HIS A 114 3.46 13.10 -19.97
C HIS A 114 3.78 11.70 -20.49
N ILE A 115 3.64 10.66 -19.65
CA ILE A 115 3.98 9.27 -19.99
C ILE A 115 2.83 8.57 -20.76
N GLY A 116 1.57 8.98 -20.64
CA GLY A 116 0.51 8.41 -21.49
C GLY A 116 -0.92 8.94 -21.31
N PRO A 117 -1.78 8.81 -22.34
CA PRO A 117 -3.09 9.47 -22.42
C PRO A 117 -4.17 8.91 -21.48
N LEU A 118 -4.06 7.65 -21.04
CA LEU A 118 -5.06 6.99 -20.18
C LEU A 118 -4.96 7.46 -18.71
N LEU A 119 -3.75 7.60 -18.14
CA LEU A 119 -3.53 8.14 -16.78
C LEU A 119 -3.67 9.67 -16.72
N GLY A 120 -3.26 10.38 -17.78
CA GLY A 120 -3.33 11.84 -17.84
C GLY A 120 -4.75 12.40 -17.90
N SER A 121 -5.74 11.60 -18.33
CA SER A 121 -7.13 12.02 -18.51
C SER A 121 -7.76 12.54 -17.22
N LEU A 122 -7.50 11.89 -16.08
CA LEU A 122 -8.04 12.28 -14.76
C LEU A 122 -7.35 13.52 -14.18
N CYS A 123 -6.06 13.71 -14.44
CA CYS A 123 -5.36 14.93 -14.02
C CYS A 123 -5.79 16.16 -14.84
N ARG A 124 -6.32 15.95 -16.05
CA ARG A 124 -6.86 16.99 -16.93
C ARG A 124 -8.25 17.50 -16.53
N LEU A 125 -8.96 16.78 -15.65
CA LEU A 125 -10.34 17.12 -15.26
C LEU A 125 -10.44 18.31 -14.31
N SER A 126 -9.33 18.91 -13.86
CA SER A 126 -9.36 20.21 -13.16
C SER A 126 -9.52 21.41 -14.10
N GLY A 127 -9.58 21.19 -15.41
CA GLY A 127 -9.94 22.21 -16.40
C GLY A 127 -11.33 21.94 -17.00
N SER A 128 -12.40 22.30 -16.26
CA SER A 128 -13.72 22.68 -16.80
C SER A 128 -14.41 21.82 -17.88
N LYS A 129 -14.14 20.51 -18.00
CA LYS A 129 -14.73 19.69 -19.11
C LYS A 129 -15.30 18.31 -18.77
N PHE A 130 -15.43 17.90 -17.50
CA PHE A 130 -16.16 16.65 -17.18
C PHE A 130 -17.67 16.84 -16.99
N LEU A 131 -18.12 18.01 -16.51
CA LEU A 131 -19.54 18.28 -16.20
C LEU A 131 -20.43 18.61 -17.42
N ARG A 132 -19.98 18.38 -18.66
CA ARG A 132 -20.79 18.61 -19.88
C ARG A 132 -21.17 17.34 -20.66
N LYS A 133 -20.90 16.16 -20.11
CA LYS A 133 -21.39 14.90 -20.66
C LYS A 133 -22.06 14.06 -19.55
N LEU A 134 -23.09 14.65 -18.96
CA LEU A 134 -24.30 13.98 -18.47
C LEU A 134 -25.45 14.96 -18.70
#